data_AF-A0A157SPF9-F1
#
_entry.id   AF-A0A157SPF9-F1
#
_cell.length_a   1.000
_cell.length_b   1.000
_cell.length_c   1.000
_cell.angle_alpha   90.00
_cell.angle_beta   90.00
_cell.angle_gamma   90.00
#
_symmetry.space_group_name_H-M   'P 1'
#
loop_
_entity.id
_entity.type
_entity.pdbx_description
1 polymer ?
#
loop_
_entity_poly.entity_id
_entity_poly.type
_entity_poly.pdbx_seq_one_letter_code
_entity_poly.pdbx_strand_id
1 'polypeptide(L)'
;MAEAKKLSMAEALEHAELIEGTLDRFEETAPEAVRALGGRDVLAACSEMTCIGPMPRLDQETWEKLSREYQERRDWEARIKDGGAQ
;
A
#
# COMPACT_ATOMS: atom_id res chain seq x y z
N MET A 1 1.60 19.30 19.57
CA MET A 1 0.97 18.45 18.54
C MET A 1 0.26 19.38 17.58
N ALA A 2 0.55 19.32 16.27
CA ALA A 2 -0.13 20.18 15.30
C ALA A 2 -1.64 19.92 15.37
N GLU A 3 -2.44 20.98 15.40
CA GLU A 3 -3.90 20.87 15.36
C GLU A 3 -4.29 20.16 14.05
N ALA A 4 -5.13 19.12 14.15
CA ALA A 4 -5.57 18.38 12.96
C ALA A 4 -6.29 19.36 12.03
N LYS A 5 -5.78 19.52 10.80
CA LYS A 5 -6.42 20.36 9.78
C LYS A 5 -7.86 19.86 9.60
N LYS A 6 -8.84 20.72 9.88
CA LYS A 6 -10.24 20.42 9.58
C LYS A 6 -10.42 20.49 8.06
N LEU A 7 -10.73 19.34 7.46
CA LEU A 7 -11.00 19.22 6.03
C LEU A 7 -12.45 19.58 5.74
N SER A 8 -12.70 20.16 4.57
CA SER A 8 -14.04 20.16 3.99
C SER A 8 -14.48 18.72 3.69
N MET A 9 -15.79 18.50 3.55
CA MET A 9 -16.31 17.17 3.22
C MET A 9 -15.78 16.65 1.88
N ALA A 10 -15.59 17.55 0.90
CA ALA A 10 -15.01 17.19 -0.39
C ALA A 10 -13.54 16.73 -0.25
N GLU A 11 -12.71 17.49 0.47
CA GLU A 11 -11.30 17.11 0.75
C GLU A 11 -11.22 15.79 1.54
N ALA A 12 -12.13 15.57 2.49
CA ALA A 12 -12.16 14.34 3.28
C ALA A 12 -12.50 13.11 2.41
N LEU A 13 -13.45 13.24 1.47
CA LEU A 13 -13.81 12.18 0.54
C LEU A 13 -12.67 11.88 -0.45
N GLU A 14 -12.05 12.91 -1.02
CA GLU A 14 -10.90 12.75 -1.91
C GLU A 14 -9.75 12.02 -1.20
N HIS A 15 -9.44 12.38 0.05
CA HIS A 15 -8.43 11.69 0.83
C HIS A 15 -8.80 10.22 1.11
N ALA A 16 -10.07 9.95 1.43
CA ALA A 16 -10.54 8.58 1.65
C ALA A 16 -10.37 7.73 0.39
N GLU A 17 -10.76 8.23 -0.79
CA GLU A 17 -10.59 7.53 -2.07
C GLU A 17 -9.12 7.23 -2.38
N LEU A 18 -8.21 8.17 -2.10
CA LEU A 18 -6.78 7.97 -2.27
C LEU A 18 -6.25 6.88 -1.33
N ILE A 19 -6.68 6.87 -0.06
CA ILE A 19 -6.31 5.87 0.93
C ILE A 19 -6.78 4.48 0.47
N GLU A 20 -8.06 4.34 0.15
CA GLU A 20 -8.64 3.07 -0.31
C GLU A 20 -7.90 2.52 -1.53
N GLY A 21 -7.71 3.34 -2.57
CA GLY A 21 -7.00 2.91 -3.77
C GLY A 21 -5.52 2.60 -3.53
N THR A 22 -4.90 3.16 -2.50
CA THR A 22 -3.52 2.82 -2.12
C THR A 22 -3.47 1.48 -1.38
N LEU A 23 -4.38 1.28 -0.43
CA LEU A 23 -4.51 0.01 0.30
C LEU A 23 -4.78 -1.16 -0.64
N ASP A 24 -5.64 -0.96 -1.65
CA ASP A 24 -5.93 -1.97 -2.67
C ASP A 24 -4.67 -2.33 -3.46
N ARG A 25 -3.85 -1.34 -3.86
CA ARG A 25 -2.58 -1.62 -4.54
C ARG A 25 -1.61 -2.41 -3.66
N PHE A 26 -1.54 -2.12 -2.36
CA PHE A 26 -0.69 -2.90 -1.45
C PHE A 26 -1.18 -4.35 -1.34
N GLU A 27 -2.49 -4.56 -1.19
CA GLU A 27 -3.08 -5.90 -1.12
C GLU A 27 -2.92 -6.66 -2.45
N GLU A 28 -3.05 -5.98 -3.59
CA GLU A 28 -2.79 -6.56 -4.89
C GLU A 28 -1.32 -6.93 -5.00
N THR A 29 -0.39 -6.01 -4.71
CA THR A 29 1.05 -6.18 -5.01
C THR A 29 1.81 -7.02 -4.01
N ALA A 30 1.38 -7.10 -2.76
CA ALA A 30 2.06 -7.85 -1.72
C ALA A 30 1.05 -8.44 -0.68
N PRO A 31 0.10 -9.29 -1.14
CA PRO A 31 -0.96 -9.83 -0.30
C PRO A 31 -0.47 -10.62 0.92
N GLU A 32 0.64 -11.35 0.81
CA GLU A 32 1.15 -12.16 1.92
C GLU A 32 1.72 -11.28 3.03
N ALA A 33 2.47 -10.24 2.66
CA ALA A 33 3.02 -9.26 3.59
C ALA A 33 1.91 -8.40 4.23
N VAL A 34 0.88 -8.00 3.48
CA VAL A 34 -0.31 -7.31 4.05
C VAL A 34 -1.03 -8.22 5.06
N ARG A 35 -1.20 -9.50 4.75
CA ARG A 35 -1.78 -10.47 5.70
C ARG A 35 -0.90 -10.65 6.94
N ALA A 36 0.43 -10.72 6.77
CA ALA A 36 1.38 -10.85 7.87
C ALA A 36 1.39 -9.61 8.79
N LEU A 37 1.08 -8.43 8.25
CA LEU A 37 0.89 -7.19 9.01
C LEU A 37 -0.38 -7.17 9.87
N GLY A 38 -1.29 -8.14 9.70
CA GLY A 38 -2.59 -8.15 10.36
C GLY A 38 -3.74 -7.68 9.46
N GLY A 39 -3.49 -7.55 8.16
CA GLY A 39 -4.49 -7.22 7.15
C GLY A 39 -4.61 -5.73 6.86
N ARG A 40 -5.53 -5.42 5.94
CA ARG A 40 -5.77 -4.09 5.37
C ARG A 40 -6.07 -3.02 6.41
N ASP A 41 -6.85 -3.36 7.44
CA ASP A 41 -7.24 -2.41 8.50
C ASP A 41 -6.05 -1.96 9.34
N VAL A 42 -5.11 -2.87 9.62
CA VAL A 42 -3.88 -2.54 10.37
C VAL A 42 -2.98 -1.65 9.51
N LEU A 43 -2.88 -1.94 8.21
CA LEU A 43 -2.15 -1.11 7.26
C LEU A 43 -2.77 0.29 7.13
N ALA A 44 -4.10 0.40 7.11
CA ALA A 44 -4.81 1.67 7.10
C ALA A 44 -4.52 2.50 8.36
N ALA A 45 -4.54 1.86 9.53
CA ALA A 45 -4.33 2.52 10.81
C ALA A 45 -2.92 3.13 10.98
N CYS A 46 -1.91 2.61 10.27
CA CYS A 46 -0.55 3.14 10.30
C CYS A 46 -0.20 4.04 9.09
N SER A 47 -1.16 4.29 8.20
CA SER A 47 -0.98 5.11 7.01
C SER A 47 -1.22 6.58 7.28
N GLU A 48 -0.43 7.43 6.63
CA GLU A 48 -0.61 8.88 6.66
C GLU A 48 -0.52 9.49 5.27
N MET A 49 -1.16 10.64 5.09
CA MET A 49 -1.01 11.42 3.86
C MET A 49 0.37 12.09 3.81
N THR A 50 1.11 11.81 2.75
CA THR A 50 2.42 12.41 2.44
C THR A 50 2.38 13.12 1.09
N CYS A 51 3.49 13.76 0.69
CA CYS A 51 3.58 14.45 -0.61
C CYS A 51 3.36 13.53 -1.84
N ILE A 52 3.52 12.22 -1.67
CA ILE A 52 3.35 11.21 -2.72
C ILE A 52 2.03 10.44 -2.60
N GLY A 53 1.15 10.83 -1.67
CA GLY A 53 -0.09 10.16 -1.34
C GLY A 53 -0.04 9.42 0.00
N PRO A 54 -1.03 8.53 0.27
CA PRO A 54 -1.05 7.70 1.47
C PRO A 54 0.19 6.80 1.51
N MET A 55 0.89 6.79 2.64
CA MET A 55 2.06 5.95 2.83
C MET A 55 2.05 5.33 4.23
N PRO A 56 2.22 4.00 4.36
CA PRO A 56 2.27 3.36 5.66
C PRO A 56 3.60 3.64 6.37
N ARG A 57 3.54 3.92 7.67
CA ARG A 57 4.72 4.08 8.53
C ARG A 57 5.18 2.71 9.03
N LEU A 58 5.94 2.00 8.21
CA LEU A 58 6.45 0.66 8.52
C LEU A 58 7.93 0.71 8.90
N ASP A 59 8.38 -0.28 9.69
CA ASP A 59 9.80 -0.49 9.92
C ASP A 59 10.50 -1.05 8.66
N GLN A 60 11.83 -1.03 8.69
CA GLN A 60 12.65 -1.45 7.55
C GLN A 60 12.39 -2.92 7.16
N GLU A 61 12.30 -3.82 8.14
CA GLU A 61 12.13 -5.25 7.87
C GLU A 61 10.80 -5.52 7.16
N THR A 62 9.74 -4.85 7.60
CA THR A 62 8.42 -4.93 6.98
C THR A 62 8.44 -4.35 5.57
N TRP A 63 9.07 -3.20 5.37
CA TRP A 63 9.25 -2.60 4.05
C TRP A 63 9.97 -3.52 3.08
N GLU A 64 11.05 -4.18 3.53
CA GLU A 64 11.80 -5.14 2.72
C GLU A 64 10.97 -6.37 2.34
N LYS A 65 10.11 -6.86 3.25
CA LYS A 65 9.20 -7.97 2.96
C LYS A 65 8.17 -7.61 1.88
N LEU A 66 7.47 -6.49 2.05
CA LEU A 66 6.52 -5.97 1.05
C LEU A 66 7.20 -5.75 -0.31
N SER A 67 8.36 -5.11 -0.30
CA SER A 67 9.10 -4.77 -1.53
C SER A 67 9.56 -6.01 -2.28
N ARG A 68 10.03 -7.05 -1.55
CA ARG A 68 10.43 -8.32 -2.15
C ARG A 68 9.25 -9.02 -2.80
N GLU A 69 8.12 -9.13 -2.10
CA GLU A 69 6.93 -9.79 -2.65
C GLU A 69 6.41 -9.06 -3.90
N TYR A 70 6.36 -7.72 -3.86
CA TYR A 70 6.02 -6.93 -5.04
C TYR A 70 6.97 -7.20 -6.21
N GLN A 71 8.28 -7.21 -5.97
CA GLN A 71 9.27 -7.46 -7.01
C GLN A 71 9.15 -8.89 -7.57
N GLU A 72 8.89 -9.89 -6.73
CA GLU A 72 8.66 -11.27 -7.15
C GLU A 72 7.43 -11.38 -8.07
N ARG A 73 6.31 -10.73 -7.71
CA ARG A 73 5.11 -10.69 -8.56
C ARG A 73 5.38 -9.97 -9.87
N ARG A 74 6.05 -8.83 -9.83
CA ARG A 74 6.42 -8.06 -11.02
C ARG A 74 7.32 -8.86 -11.97
N ASP A 75 8.30 -9.59 -11.43
CA ASP A 75 9.19 -10.45 -12.21
C ASP A 75 8.44 -11.62 -12.82
N TRP A 76 7.50 -12.21 -12.07
CA TRP A 76 6.62 -13.27 -12.57
C TRP A 76 5.74 -12.77 -13.73
N GLU A 77 5.11 -11.61 -13.58
CA GLU A 77 4.29 -11.01 -14.64
C GLU A 77 5.11 -10.70 -15.91
N ALA A 78 6.35 -10.23 -15.75
CA ALA A 78 7.25 -9.98 -16.88
C ALA A 78 7.58 -11.29 -17.61
N ARG A 79 7.89 -12.36 -16.88
CA ARG A 79 8.17 -13.70 -17.46
C ARG A 79 6.97 -14.25 -18.24
N ILE A 80 5.75 -14.05 -17.74
CA ILE A 80 4.54 -14.46 -18.45
C ILE A 80 4.35 -13.65 -19.74
N LYS A 81 4.54 -12.32 -19.68
CA LYS A 81 4.41 -11.44 -20.86
C LYS A 81 5.43 -11.77 -21.94
N ASP A 82 6.63 -12.18 -21.57
CA ASP A 82 7.71 -12.53 -22.48
C ASP A 82 7.61 -13.97 -23.04
N GLY A 83 6.51 -14.69 -22.77
CA GLY A 83 6.21 -16.01 -23.36
C GLY A 83 6.67 -17.22 -22.53
N GLY A 84 7.05 -17.01 -21.27
CA GLY A 84 7.51 -18.07 -20.36
C GLY A 84 6.38 -18.74 -19.58
N ALA A 85 5.50 -19.47 -20.27
CA ALA A 85 4.82 -20.61 -19.66
C ALA A 85 5.61 -21.87 -20.08
N GLN A 86 6.50 -22.33 -19.20
CA GLN A 86 7.02 -23.71 -19.24
C GLN A 86 6.38 -24.48 -18.09
#